data_AF-A0A2D6Q2T7-F1
#
_entry.id   AF-A0A2D6Q2T7-F1
#
_cell.length_a   1.000
_cell.length_b   1.000
_cell.length_c   1.000
_cell.angle_alpha   90.00
_cell.angle_beta   90.00
_cell.angle_gamma   90.00
#
_symmetry.space_group_name_H-M   'P 1'
#
loop_
_entity.id
_entity.type
_entity.pdbx_description
1 polymer ?
#
loop_
_entity_poly.entity_id
_entity_poly.type
_entity_poly.pdbx_seq_one_letter_code
_entity_poly.pdbx_strand_id
1 'polypeptide(L)'
;MAHPYHHAISSVKKWGGEPEDYLEVHSWFDESKSFMADFRHRAMRHHAEGIFMAEKIFGTVISNSDGRKVPVRFIGEQHVKEDLGWIPSVQDWLRNIEPEKWMGKIGVKPEEMLKDSA
;
A
#
# COMPACT_ATOMS: atom_id res chain seq x y z
N MET A 1 -15.57 -7.68 -0.59
CA MET A 1 -14.18 -7.28 -0.30
C MET A 1 -13.84 -7.78 1.09
N ALA A 2 -12.70 -8.43 1.28
CA ALA A 2 -12.29 -8.81 2.63
C ALA A 2 -12.02 -7.53 3.45
N HIS A 3 -12.41 -7.55 4.73
CA HIS A 3 -12.00 -6.52 5.68
C HIS A 3 -10.54 -6.80 6.09
N PRO A 4 -9.71 -5.78 6.41
CA PRO A 4 -8.34 -5.96 6.89
C PRO A 4 -8.19 -7.01 7.99
N TYR A 5 -9.19 -7.11 8.87
CA TYR A 5 -9.28 -8.10 9.94
C TYR A 5 -9.20 -9.56 9.43
N HIS A 6 -9.78 -9.89 8.27
CA HIS A 6 -9.67 -11.24 7.72
C HIS A 6 -8.24 -11.56 7.25
N HIS A 7 -7.51 -10.58 6.71
CA HIS A 7 -6.09 -10.72 6.42
C HIS A 7 -5.28 -10.88 7.70
N ALA A 8 -5.60 -10.13 8.75
CA ALA A 8 -4.98 -10.29 10.06
C ALA A 8 -5.19 -11.70 10.65
N ILE A 9 -6.40 -12.27 10.55
CA ILE A 9 -6.65 -13.67 10.91
C ILE A 9 -5.79 -14.63 10.06
N SER A 10 -5.64 -14.37 8.77
CA SER A 10 -4.77 -15.17 7.90
C SER A 10 -3.30 -15.09 8.33
N SER A 11 -2.85 -13.90 8.72
CA SER A 11 -1.52 -13.64 9.28
C SER A 11 -1.29 -14.39 10.59
N VAL A 12 -2.27 -14.42 11.50
CA VAL A 12 -2.24 -15.26 12.71
C VAL A 12 -2.04 -16.73 12.36
N LYS A 13 -2.78 -17.26 11.38
CA LYS A 13 -2.62 -18.67 10.96
C LYS A 13 -1.21 -18.98 10.44
N LYS A 14 -0.52 -18.00 9.86
CA LYS A 14 0.82 -18.18 9.27
C LYS A 14 1.95 -17.91 10.27
N TRP A 15 1.76 -16.94 11.15
CA TRP A 15 2.83 -16.40 11.99
C TRP A 15 2.60 -16.53 13.50
N GLY A 16 1.39 -16.86 13.96
CA GLY A 16 1.02 -16.86 15.39
C GLY A 16 0.57 -15.47 15.87
N GLY A 17 0.47 -15.28 17.17
CA GLY A 17 0.02 -14.03 17.80
C GLY A 17 -1.48 -13.81 17.68
N GLU A 18 -1.88 -12.55 17.71
CA GLU A 18 -3.29 -12.12 17.67
C GLU A 18 -3.55 -11.22 16.44
N PRO A 19 -4.79 -11.11 15.92
CA PRO A 19 -5.08 -10.29 14.75
C PRO A 19 -4.61 -8.83 14.88
N GLU A 20 -4.67 -8.28 16.10
CA GLU A 20 -4.27 -6.92 16.45
C GLU A 20 -2.79 -6.66 16.13
N ASP A 21 -1.92 -7.68 16.18
CA ASP A 21 -0.50 -7.58 15.84
C ASP A 21 -0.27 -7.21 14.36
N TYR A 22 -1.22 -7.55 13.48
CA TYR A 22 -1.09 -7.42 12.02
C TYR A 22 -2.08 -6.42 11.42
N LEU A 23 -3.12 -6.04 12.18
CA LEU A 23 -4.25 -5.29 11.67
C LEU A 23 -3.83 -3.93 11.09
N GLU A 24 -2.89 -3.24 11.73
CA GLU A 24 -2.44 -1.92 11.29
C GLU A 24 -1.81 -1.97 9.89
N VAL A 25 -0.94 -2.96 9.65
CA VAL A 25 -0.29 -3.17 8.34
C VAL A 25 -1.33 -3.44 7.25
N HIS A 26 -2.28 -4.34 7.51
CA HIS A 26 -3.34 -4.66 6.54
C HIS A 26 -4.31 -3.48 6.31
N SER A 27 -4.63 -2.75 7.38
CA SER A 27 -5.49 -1.57 7.30
C SER A 27 -4.85 -0.49 6.44
N TRP A 28 -3.53 -0.34 6.50
CA TRP A 28 -2.81 0.60 5.67
C TRP A 28 -2.83 0.24 4.18
N PHE A 29 -2.72 -1.03 3.79
CA PHE A 29 -2.90 -1.39 2.37
C PHE A 29 -4.31 -1.02 1.87
N ASP A 30 -5.31 -1.30 2.70
CA ASP A 30 -6.73 -1.11 2.39
C ASP A 30 -7.26 0.32 2.58
N GLU A 31 -6.58 1.19 3.33
CA GLU A 31 -6.98 2.57 3.58
C GLU A 31 -7.17 3.36 2.26
N SER A 32 -6.45 2.94 1.20
CA SER A 32 -6.62 3.41 -0.17
C SER A 32 -8.07 3.34 -0.69
N LYS A 33 -8.93 2.48 -0.11
CA LYS A 33 -10.38 2.39 -0.38
C LYS A 33 -11.13 3.68 -0.04
N SER A 34 -10.59 4.51 0.87
CA SER A 34 -11.15 5.84 1.19
C SER A 34 -11.13 6.80 0.00
N PHE A 35 -10.21 6.60 -0.96
CA PHE A 35 -10.12 7.38 -2.18
C PHE A 35 -10.90 6.73 -3.34
N MET A 36 -10.83 5.40 -3.46
CA MET A 36 -11.56 4.63 -4.47
C MET A 36 -12.08 3.30 -3.92
N ALA A 37 -13.38 3.18 -3.71
CA ALA A 37 -13.98 1.98 -3.10
C ALA A 37 -14.08 0.75 -4.02
N ASP A 38 -13.47 0.77 -5.22
CA ASP A 38 -13.40 -0.36 -6.15
C ASP A 38 -11.96 -0.88 -6.31
N PHE A 39 -11.73 -1.84 -7.21
CA PHE A 39 -10.41 -2.48 -7.37
C PHE A 39 -9.26 -1.50 -7.67
N ARG A 40 -9.54 -0.29 -8.16
CA ARG A 40 -8.52 0.68 -8.56
C ARG A 40 -7.70 1.21 -7.39
N HIS A 41 -8.21 1.17 -6.15
CA HIS A 41 -7.38 1.54 -4.98
C HIS A 41 -6.10 0.71 -4.88
N ARG A 42 -6.15 -0.54 -5.38
CA ARG A 42 -5.03 -1.46 -5.36
C ARG A 42 -3.83 -0.91 -6.11
N ALA A 43 -4.05 -0.07 -7.13
CA ALA A 43 -2.99 0.61 -7.86
C ALA A 43 -2.14 1.54 -6.99
N MET A 44 -2.62 1.99 -5.83
CA MET A 44 -1.89 2.90 -4.95
C MET A 44 -0.89 2.21 -4.02
N ARG A 45 -1.19 0.98 -3.57
CA ARG A 45 -0.40 0.30 -2.52
C ARG A 45 -0.20 -1.20 -2.73
N HIS A 46 -0.99 -1.87 -3.58
CA HIS A 46 -0.91 -3.32 -3.78
C HIS A 46 0.06 -3.67 -4.92
N HIS A 47 1.32 -3.28 -4.75
CA HIS A 47 2.42 -3.58 -5.68
C HIS A 47 3.75 -3.60 -4.91
N ALA A 48 4.83 -3.98 -5.59
CA ALA A 48 6.16 -4.11 -4.99
C ALA A 48 6.60 -2.85 -4.21
N GLU A 49 6.48 -1.65 -4.79
CA GLU A 49 6.85 -0.41 -4.11
C GLU A 49 6.00 -0.12 -2.85
N GLY A 50 4.69 -0.41 -2.87
CA GLY A 50 3.83 -0.30 -1.69
C GLY A 50 4.22 -1.26 -0.56
N ILE A 51 4.71 -2.46 -0.87
CA ILE A 51 5.26 -3.40 0.12
C ILE A 51 6.53 -2.82 0.77
N PHE A 52 7.40 -2.18 0.00
CA PHE A 52 8.59 -1.50 0.53
C PHE A 52 8.21 -0.26 1.35
N MET A 53 7.16 0.46 0.95
CA MET A 53 6.64 1.59 1.70
C MET A 53 6.07 1.16 3.06
N ALA A 54 5.35 0.03 3.12
CA ALA A 54 4.88 -0.54 4.38
C ALA A 54 6.04 -0.77 5.37
N GLU A 55 7.18 -1.30 4.89
CA GLU A 55 8.38 -1.48 5.72
C GLU A 55 8.93 -0.14 6.27
N LYS A 56 8.86 0.94 5.49
CA LYS A 56 9.30 2.26 5.95
C LYS A 56 8.40 2.83 7.04
N ILE A 57 7.12 2.47 7.02
CA ILE A 57 6.11 3.00 7.95
C ILE A 57 6.09 2.18 9.24
N PHE A 58 6.03 0.84 9.14
CA PHE A 58 5.88 -0.05 10.30
C PHE A 58 7.21 -0.61 10.82
N GLY A 59 8.32 -0.26 10.16
CA GLY A 59 9.65 -0.79 10.44
C GLY A 59 9.94 -2.10 9.69
N THR A 60 11.20 -2.55 9.78
CA THR A 60 11.65 -3.75 9.06
C THR A 60 11.00 -5.03 9.57
N VAL A 61 10.75 -5.11 10.88
CA VAL A 61 10.27 -6.29 11.58
C VAL A 61 9.34 -5.87 12.70
N ILE A 62 8.20 -6.53 12.85
CA ILE A 62 7.35 -6.45 14.03
C ILE A 62 7.63 -7.61 14.99
N SER A 63 7.36 -7.40 16.28
CA SER A 63 7.22 -8.48 17.25
C SER A 63 5.74 -8.69 17.50
N ASN A 64 5.23 -9.89 17.22
CA ASN A 64 3.86 -10.24 17.60
C ASN A 64 3.77 -10.59 19.09
N SER A 65 2.54 -10.78 19.60
CA SER A 65 2.27 -11.09 21.01
C SER A 65 2.85 -12.43 21.48
N ASP A 66 3.08 -13.38 20.57
CA ASP A 66 3.80 -14.66 20.81
C ASP A 66 5.33 -14.48 20.88
N GLY A 67 5.85 -13.26 20.74
CA GLY A 67 7.29 -12.96 20.76
C GLY A 67 8.02 -13.27 19.45
N ARG A 68 7.30 -13.65 18.39
CA ARG A 68 7.89 -13.93 17.08
C ARG A 68 8.24 -12.63 16.36
N LYS A 69 9.43 -12.61 15.75
CA LYS A 69 9.88 -11.56 14.83
C LYS A 69 9.36 -11.85 13.43
N VAL A 70 8.51 -10.97 12.88
CA VAL A 70 7.91 -11.10 11.55
C VAL A 70 8.32 -9.92 10.67
N PRO A 71 9.00 -10.15 9.53
CA PRO A 71 9.32 -9.06 8.60
C PRO A 71 8.06 -8.41 8.03
N VAL A 72 7.98 -7.07 8.05
CA VAL A 72 6.80 -6.33 7.55
C VAL A 72 6.57 -6.60 6.07
N ARG A 73 7.63 -6.75 5.28
CA ARG A 73 7.50 -7.10 3.87
C ARG A 73 6.78 -8.44 3.67
N PHE A 74 6.95 -9.42 4.55
CA PHE A 74 6.24 -10.71 4.42
C PHE A 74 4.74 -10.55 4.67
N ILE A 75 4.36 -9.63 5.58
CA ILE A 75 2.98 -9.23 5.82
C ILE A 75 2.38 -8.57 4.59
N GLY A 76 3.10 -7.61 4.00
CA GLY A 76 2.69 -6.95 2.76
C GLY A 76 2.59 -7.91 1.57
N GLU A 77 3.58 -8.78 1.36
CA GLU A 77 3.55 -9.78 0.29
C GLU A 77 2.37 -10.74 0.44
N GLN A 78 2.06 -11.17 1.67
CA GLN A 78 0.88 -11.99 1.93
C GLN A 78 -0.39 -11.24 1.55
N HIS A 79 -0.57 -10.03 2.08
CA HIS A 79 -1.77 -9.22 1.83
C HIS A 79 -2.02 -9.05 0.32
N VAL A 80 -0.98 -8.63 -0.42
CA VAL A 80 -1.08 -8.42 -1.87
C VAL A 80 -1.38 -9.72 -2.61
N LYS A 81 -0.76 -10.85 -2.24
CA LYS A 81 -1.02 -12.15 -2.87
C LYS A 81 -2.42 -12.69 -2.56
N GLU A 82 -2.95 -12.45 -1.38
CA GLU A 82 -4.34 -12.83 -1.03
C GLU A 82 -5.35 -12.04 -1.87
N ASP A 83 -5.05 -10.78 -2.19
CA ASP A 83 -5.95 -9.90 -2.93
C ASP A 83 -5.85 -10.01 -4.45
N LEU A 84 -4.65 -10.29 -4.98
CA LEU A 84 -4.35 -10.27 -6.43
C LEU A 84 -3.84 -11.61 -6.97
N GLY A 85 -3.44 -12.56 -6.13
CA GLY A 85 -2.82 -13.83 -6.54
C GLY A 85 -1.34 -13.73 -6.95
N TRP A 86 -0.81 -12.52 -7.13
CA TRP A 86 0.58 -12.23 -7.45
C TRP A 86 0.95 -10.81 -6.99
N ILE A 87 2.21 -10.41 -7.10
CA ILE A 87 2.68 -9.06 -6.73
C ILE A 87 2.98 -8.28 -8.01
N PRO A 88 2.15 -7.29 -8.40
CA PRO A 88 2.45 -6.42 -9.52
C PRO A 88 3.54 -5.41 -9.19
N SER A 89 4.13 -4.83 -10.24
CA SER A 89 4.87 -3.58 -10.15
C SER A 89 3.92 -2.39 -10.29
N VAL A 90 4.38 -1.18 -9.93
CA VAL A 90 3.59 0.04 -10.22
C VAL A 90 3.40 0.23 -11.73
N GLN A 91 4.35 -0.22 -12.55
CA GLN A 91 4.28 -0.14 -14.01
C GLN A 91 3.10 -0.92 -14.59
N ASP A 92 2.75 -2.07 -14.00
CA ASP A 92 1.61 -2.88 -14.44
C ASP A 92 0.27 -2.12 -14.34
N TRP A 93 0.17 -1.21 -13.37
CA TRP A 93 -0.94 -0.27 -13.23
C TRP A 93 -0.82 0.92 -14.18
N LEU A 94 0.32 1.63 -14.13
CA LEU A 94 0.51 2.90 -14.83
C LEU A 94 0.45 2.77 -16.37
N ARG A 95 0.84 1.62 -16.92
CA ARG A 95 0.79 1.38 -18.38
C ARG A 95 -0.62 1.45 -18.97
N ASN A 96 -1.67 1.41 -18.13
CA ASN A 96 -3.07 1.49 -18.55
C ASN A 96 -3.69 2.88 -18.30
N ILE A 97 -2.91 3.88 -17.89
CA ILE A 97 -3.42 5.25 -17.77
C ILE A 97 -3.63 5.84 -19.16
N GLU A 98 -4.84 6.33 -19.43
CA GLU A 98 -5.14 7.14 -20.61
C GLU A 98 -4.75 8.61 -20.34
N PRO A 99 -3.79 9.19 -21.08
CA PRO A 99 -3.32 10.53 -20.80
C PRO A 99 -4.38 11.60 -21.06
N GLU A 100 -4.67 12.40 -20.06
CA GLU A 100 -5.52 13.59 -20.18
C GLU A 100 -4.68 14.87 -20.39
N LYS A 101 -5.27 15.88 -21.01
CA LYS A 101 -4.57 17.15 -21.33
C LYS A 101 -3.88 17.80 -20.11
N TRP A 102 -4.45 17.64 -18.92
CA TRP A 102 -3.91 18.23 -17.70
C TRP A 102 -2.70 17.48 -17.13
N MET A 103 -2.54 16.18 -17.43
CA MET A 103 -1.50 15.32 -16.84
C MET A 103 -0.10 15.66 -17.36
N GLY A 104 -0.01 16.13 -18.62
CA GLY A 104 1.25 16.55 -19.25
C GLY A 104 1.44 18.07 -19.28
N LYS A 105 0.51 18.85 -18.72
CA LYS A 105 0.59 20.30 -18.76
C LYS A 105 1.71 20.78 -17.84
N ILE A 106 2.75 21.39 -18.41
CA ILE A 106 3.80 22.04 -17.64
C ILE A 106 3.17 23.25 -16.92
N GLY A 107 3.31 23.29 -15.59
CA GLY A 107 2.86 24.42 -14.78
C GLY A 107 3.66 25.70 -15.06
N VAL A 108 3.24 26.82 -14.45
CA VAL A 108 4.04 28.05 -14.46
C VAL A 108 5.38 27.77 -13.77
N LYS A 109 6.47 28.28 -14.34
CA LYS A 109 7.80 28.07 -13.76
C LYS A 109 7.87 28.72 -12.37
N PRO A 110 8.51 28.09 -11.37
CA PRO A 110 8.62 28.69 -10.03
C PRO A 110 9.18 30.12 -10.04
N GLU A 111 10.09 30.44 -10.96
CA GLU A 111 10.70 31.78 -11.10
C GLU A 111 9.71 32.84 -11.59
N GLU A 112 8.66 32.44 -12.33
CA GLU A 112 7.61 33.33 -12.80
C GLU A 112 6.57 33.56 -11.70
N MET A 113 6.26 32.54 -10.88
CA MET A 113 5.34 32.68 -9.73
C MET A 113 5.85 33.67 -8.66
N LEU A 114 7.17 33.76 -8.48
CA LEU A 114 7.79 34.67 -7.51
C LEU A 114 7.72 36.14 -7.92
N LYS A 115 7.58 36.43 -9.22
CA LYS A 115 7.51 37.82 -9.73
C LYS A 115 6.15 38.46 -9.47
N ASP A 116 5.09 37.66 -9.41
CA ASP A 116 3.72 38.15 -9.17
C ASP A 116 3.41 38.34 -7.67
N SER A 117 4.36 38.04 -6.79
CA SER A 117 4.24 38.16 -5.32
C SER A 117 4.98 39.38 -4.75
N ALA A 118 5.57 40.24 -5.60
CA ALA A 118 6.33 41.44 -5.26
C ALA A 118 5.65 42.70 -5.81
#